data_AF-A0A956SA79-F1
#
_entry.id   AF-A0A956SA79-F1
#
_cell.length_a   1.000
_cell.length_b   1.000
_cell.length_c   1.000
_cell.angle_alpha   90.00
_cell.angle_beta   90.00
_cell.angle_gamma   90.00
#
_symmetry.space_group_name_H-M   'P 1'
#
loop_
_entity.id
_entity.type
_entity.pdbx_description
1 polymer ?
#
loop_
_entity_poly.entity_id
_entity_poly.type
_entity_poly.pdbx_seq_one_letter_code
_entity_poly.pdbx_strand_id
1 'polypeptide(L)'
;AASGASHGRRTIGWILPAGIAVAALLLLSWIPRGAGPDEGGAPRLAGVLPGRIERVVVRGAADGASLERTVRAADAGDWETVLRLTSSLPPDPLGTSPLGIYRAAALLETGEPDRAAEVITLLRIESAPAPWRQRGIWIRALAFVDLGQIDSARRDLAAVEAEGGALGERAAALSLQIQSSKPATSPNAAQ
;
A
#
# COMPACT_ATOMS: atom_id res chain seq x y z
N ALA A 1 56.80 -8.28 -68.96
CA ALA A 1 56.69 -7.23 -67.91
C ALA A 1 55.71 -7.77 -66.87
N ALA A 2 56.15 -8.38 -65.77
CA ALA A 2 56.89 -7.81 -64.63
C ALA A 2 56.09 -6.75 -63.86
N SER A 3 55.85 -7.09 -62.57
CA SER A 3 55.67 -6.18 -61.42
C SER A 3 54.30 -5.50 -61.27
N GLY A 4 53.64 -5.47 -60.11
CA GLY A 4 54.00 -5.89 -58.76
C GLY A 4 53.02 -5.24 -57.75
N ALA A 5 52.99 -5.81 -56.53
CA ALA A 5 52.67 -5.25 -55.18
C ALA A 5 51.68 -4.07 -55.03
N SER A 6 50.81 -3.96 -54.03
CA SER A 6 50.94 -4.21 -52.58
C SER A 6 49.54 -4.01 -51.96
N HIS A 7 49.07 -4.92 -51.10
CA HIS A 7 48.99 -4.73 -49.64
C HIS A 7 48.62 -3.33 -49.11
N GLY A 8 47.41 -3.24 -48.52
CA GLY A 8 47.01 -2.14 -47.64
C GLY A 8 45.76 -2.48 -46.81
N ARG A 9 45.91 -3.31 -45.75
CA ARG A 9 44.94 -3.40 -44.64
C ARG A 9 44.98 -2.11 -43.81
N ARG A 10 43.82 -1.66 -43.31
CA ARG A 10 43.57 -1.02 -41.99
C ARG A 10 42.05 -0.74 -41.86
N THR A 11 41.26 -1.55 -41.15
CA THR A 11 40.99 -1.56 -39.69
C THR A 11 40.38 -0.26 -39.12
N ILE A 12 39.21 -0.44 -38.47
CA ILE A 12 38.61 0.39 -37.39
C ILE A 12 37.85 1.64 -37.91
N GLY A 13 36.62 1.95 -37.49
CA GLY A 13 36.00 1.62 -36.21
C GLY A 13 34.50 1.39 -36.24
N TRP A 14 34.12 0.44 -35.37
CA TRP A 14 32.82 0.30 -34.77
C TRP A 14 32.52 1.53 -33.91
N ILE A 15 31.62 2.39 -34.37
CA ILE A 15 30.94 3.43 -33.59
C ILE A 15 29.61 3.63 -34.34
N LEU A 16 28.39 3.39 -33.86
CA LEU A 16 27.74 3.32 -32.56
C LEU A 16 26.50 2.40 -32.75
N PRO A 17 26.14 1.55 -31.78
CA PRO A 17 24.73 1.39 -31.46
C PRO A 17 24.46 1.82 -30.00
N ALA A 18 25.15 2.85 -29.51
CA ALA A 18 24.90 3.37 -28.16
C ALA A 18 23.80 4.46 -28.13
N GLY A 19 23.40 5.02 -29.29
CA GLY A 19 22.41 6.10 -29.34
C GLY A 19 20.96 5.65 -29.12
N ILE A 20 20.61 4.43 -29.55
CA ILE A 20 19.21 3.96 -29.51
C ILE A 20 18.85 3.38 -28.13
N ALA A 21 19.83 2.78 -27.43
CA ALA A 21 19.61 2.23 -26.09
C ALA A 21 19.33 3.33 -25.05
N VAL A 22 19.98 4.50 -25.16
CA VAL A 22 19.79 5.61 -24.21
C VAL A 22 18.45 6.32 -24.43
N ALA A 23 17.99 6.44 -25.67
CA ALA A 23 16.66 7.01 -25.96
C ALA A 23 15.52 6.12 -25.45
N ALA A 24 15.65 4.79 -25.54
CA ALA A 24 14.66 3.85 -24.99
C ALA A 24 14.65 3.85 -23.45
N LEU A 25 15.81 4.01 -22.81
CA LEU A 25 15.91 4.11 -21.35
C LEU A 25 15.40 5.45 -20.80
N LEU A 26 15.54 6.55 -21.54
CA LEU A 26 14.98 7.85 -21.15
C LEU A 26 13.46 7.94 -21.36
N LEU A 27 12.92 7.27 -22.38
CA LEU A 27 11.46 7.15 -22.58
C LEU A 27 10.79 6.27 -21.52
N LEU A 28 11.47 5.25 -20.99
CA LEU A 28 10.97 4.45 -19.85
C LEU A 28 11.05 5.18 -18.50
N SER A 29 11.86 6.25 -18.41
CA SER A 29 12.02 7.04 -17.19
C SER A 29 10.94 8.13 -17.02
N TRP A 30 10.08 8.33 -18.02
CA TRP A 30 8.95 9.26 -17.99
C TRP A 30 7.59 8.57 -17.87
N ILE A 31 7.58 7.26 -17.58
CA ILE A 31 6.36 6.60 -17.13
C ILE A 31 6.15 7.02 -15.66
N PRO A 32 5.12 7.81 -15.32
CA PRO A 32 4.74 7.99 -13.93
C PRO A 32 4.44 6.61 -13.36
N ARG A 33 5.31 6.10 -12.48
CA ARG A 33 5.02 4.95 -11.63
C ARG A 33 4.02 5.42 -10.59
N GLY A 34 2.74 5.40 -10.94
CA GLY A 34 1.67 5.85 -10.05
C GLY A 34 0.59 6.61 -10.80
N ALA A 35 -0.24 5.88 -11.53
CA ALA A 35 -1.61 6.27 -11.88
C ALA A 35 -2.22 5.07 -12.63
N GLY A 36 -2.68 4.06 -11.88
CA GLY A 36 -3.72 3.18 -12.40
C GLY A 36 -4.98 4.02 -12.62
N PRO A 37 -5.74 3.80 -13.70
CA PRO A 37 -6.81 4.69 -14.10
C PRO A 37 -7.95 4.69 -13.08
N ASP A 38 -8.40 5.90 -12.74
CA ASP A 38 -9.65 6.16 -12.05
C ASP A 38 -10.82 5.58 -12.86
N GLU A 39 -11.41 4.51 -12.34
CA GLU A 39 -12.80 4.17 -12.62
C GLU A 39 -13.51 3.94 -11.29
N GLY A 40 -14.07 5.00 -10.71
CA GLY A 40 -15.30 4.99 -9.89
C GLY A 40 -15.51 3.89 -8.84
N GLY A 41 -14.45 3.24 -8.38
CA GLY A 41 -14.50 2.17 -7.40
C GLY A 41 -14.66 2.81 -6.04
N ALA A 42 -15.68 2.42 -5.30
CA ALA A 42 -15.74 2.73 -3.88
C ALA A 42 -14.36 2.41 -3.27
N PRO A 43 -13.78 3.31 -2.44
CA PRO A 43 -12.46 3.07 -1.88
C PRO A 43 -12.41 1.70 -1.22
N ARG A 44 -11.28 0.98 -1.28
CA ARG A 44 -11.14 -0.37 -0.69
C ARG A 44 -11.50 -0.35 0.81
N LEU A 45 -11.41 0.82 1.42
CA LEU A 45 -11.73 1.11 2.81
C LEU A 45 -13.12 1.74 3.04
N ALA A 46 -13.97 1.86 2.01
CA ALA A 46 -15.34 2.32 2.14
C ALA A 46 -16.12 1.46 3.15
N GLY A 47 -16.55 2.07 4.26
CA GLY A 47 -17.24 1.37 5.34
C GLY A 47 -16.36 0.42 6.16
N VAL A 48 -15.03 0.47 6.02
CA VAL A 48 -14.07 -0.11 6.96
C VAL A 48 -13.83 0.87 8.10
N LEU A 49 -13.62 2.14 7.76
CA LEU A 49 -13.52 3.22 8.74
C LEU A 49 -14.94 3.69 9.14
N PRO A 50 -15.16 4.05 10.42
CA PRO A 50 -16.49 4.45 10.88
C PRO A 50 -16.85 5.82 10.31
N GLY A 51 -17.71 5.84 9.28
CA GLY A 51 -18.22 7.11 8.71
C GLY A 51 -19.34 7.78 9.50
N ARG A 52 -19.67 7.20 10.65
CA ARG A 52 -20.51 7.83 11.65
C ARG A 52 -19.74 7.73 12.95
N ILE A 53 -19.46 8.89 13.54
CA ILE A 53 -18.83 9.03 14.84
C ILE A 53 -19.69 8.25 15.86
N GLU A 54 -19.43 6.95 16.03
CA GLU A 54 -19.55 6.36 17.35
C GLU A 54 -18.60 7.20 18.18
N ARG A 55 -19.18 8.12 18.96
CA ARG A 55 -18.49 8.97 19.92
C ARG A 55 -17.92 8.06 21.00
N VAL A 56 -16.95 7.22 20.64
CA VAL A 56 -16.00 6.69 21.59
C VAL A 56 -15.21 7.92 21.99
N VAL A 57 -15.55 8.42 23.17
CA VAL A 57 -14.91 9.54 23.84
C VAL A 57 -13.42 9.23 23.92
N VAL A 58 -12.66 9.65 22.92
CA VAL A 58 -11.21 9.79 23.04
C VAL A 58 -11.05 10.97 24.00
N ARG A 59 -10.78 10.65 25.26
CA ARG A 59 -10.64 11.64 26.33
C ARG A 59 -9.33 12.39 26.09
N GLY A 60 -9.39 13.39 25.22
CA GLY A 60 -8.28 14.27 24.82
C GLY A 60 -8.84 15.35 23.90
N ALA A 61 -9.26 16.48 24.46
CA ALA A 61 -10.01 17.52 23.74
C ALA A 61 -9.28 18.18 22.55
N ALA A 62 -7.97 17.95 22.40
CA ALA A 62 -7.19 18.39 21.24
C ALA A 62 -7.34 17.47 20.00
N ASP A 63 -7.71 16.21 20.21
CA ASP A 63 -7.79 15.22 19.13
C ASP A 63 -9.17 15.14 18.51
N GLY A 64 -10.23 15.57 19.22
CA GLY A 64 -11.61 15.45 18.76
C GLY A 64 -11.90 16.20 17.46
N ALA A 65 -11.50 17.48 17.36
CA ALA A 65 -11.75 18.29 16.16
C ALA A 65 -10.86 17.88 14.97
N SER A 66 -9.64 17.43 15.24
CA SER A 66 -8.75 16.90 14.19
C SER A 66 -9.25 15.54 13.69
N LEU A 67 -9.72 14.68 14.59
CA LEU A 67 -10.34 13.41 14.25
C LEU A 67 -11.63 13.63 13.46
N GLU A 68 -12.50 14.55 13.86
CA GLU A 68 -13.73 14.83 13.11
C GLU A 68 -13.46 15.29 11.68
N ARG A 69 -12.51 16.20 11.47
CA ARG A 69 -12.10 16.63 10.12
C ARG A 69 -11.52 15.48 9.31
N THR A 70 -10.74 14.62 9.95
CA THR A 70 -10.11 13.46 9.31
C THR A 70 -11.15 12.42 8.89
N VAL A 71 -12.11 12.11 9.78
CA VAL A 71 -13.24 11.21 9.49
C VAL A 71 -14.04 11.75 8.31
N ARG A 72 -14.39 13.04 8.32
CA ARG A 72 -15.16 13.65 7.24
C ARG A 72 -14.44 13.59 5.89
N ALA A 73 -13.13 13.80 5.87
CA ALA A 73 -12.33 13.68 4.66
C ALA A 73 -12.28 12.22 4.16
N ALA A 74 -12.08 11.25 5.08
CA ALA A 74 -12.09 9.83 4.74
C ALA A 74 -13.46 9.36 4.21
N ASP A 75 -14.56 9.83 4.79
CA ASP A 75 -15.92 9.53 4.33
C ASP A 75 -16.21 10.09 2.94
N ALA A 76 -15.58 11.21 2.59
CA ALA A 76 -15.63 11.79 1.25
C ALA A 76 -14.67 11.10 0.26
N GLY A 77 -13.84 10.14 0.71
CA GLY A 77 -12.80 9.53 -0.10
C GLY A 77 -11.62 10.46 -0.40
N ASP A 78 -11.50 11.60 0.29
CA ASP A 78 -10.42 12.58 0.10
C ASP A 78 -9.20 12.18 0.95
N TRP A 79 -8.51 11.14 0.50
CA TRP A 79 -7.35 10.56 1.19
C TRP A 79 -6.14 11.49 1.24
N GLU A 80 -5.98 12.36 0.25
CA GLU A 80 -4.96 13.42 0.24
C GLU A 80 -5.19 14.42 1.39
N THR A 81 -6.45 14.82 1.63
CA THR A 81 -6.79 15.64 2.79
C THR A 81 -6.57 14.88 4.09
N VAL A 82 -6.85 13.58 4.17
CA VAL A 82 -6.52 12.77 5.35
C VAL A 82 -5.01 12.77 5.62
N LEU A 83 -4.17 12.57 4.60
CA LEU A 83 -2.71 12.64 4.74
C LEU A 83 -2.25 14.01 5.21
N ARG A 84 -2.80 15.09 4.66
CA ARG A 84 -2.47 16.47 5.07
C ARG A 84 -2.89 16.77 6.50
N LEU A 85 -4.07 16.32 6.93
CA LEU A 85 -4.55 16.51 8.30
C LEU A 85 -3.76 15.68 9.32
N THR A 86 -3.22 14.55 8.88
CA THR A 86 -2.45 13.63 9.74
C THR A 86 -0.94 13.74 9.54
N SER A 87 -0.46 14.69 8.73
CA SER A 87 0.97 14.83 8.37
C SER A 87 1.85 15.05 9.60
N SER A 88 1.31 15.74 10.60
CA SER A 88 1.85 15.90 11.93
C SER A 88 0.86 15.30 12.94
N LEU A 89 1.02 14.02 13.26
CA LEU A 89 0.28 13.42 14.37
C LEU A 89 0.77 14.07 15.68
N PRO A 90 -0.13 14.43 16.61
CA PRO A 90 0.29 14.85 17.94
C PRO A 90 1.10 13.72 18.60
N PRO A 91 2.04 14.03 19.51
CA PRO A 91 2.77 13.01 20.24
C PRO A 91 1.79 12.08 20.94
N ASP A 92 1.77 10.82 20.52
CA ASP A 92 0.94 9.79 21.12
C ASP A 92 1.84 8.78 21.84
N PRO A 93 2.16 9.00 23.12
CA PRO A 93 3.03 8.12 23.89
C PRO A 93 2.42 6.72 24.08
N LEU A 94 1.11 6.57 23.84
CA LEU A 94 0.42 5.29 23.92
C LEU A 94 0.35 4.58 22.57
N GLY A 95 0.62 5.26 21.45
CA GLY A 95 0.51 4.68 20.11
C GLY A 95 -0.89 4.15 19.78
N THR A 96 -1.94 4.65 20.43
CA THR A 96 -3.34 4.20 20.25
C THR A 96 -4.20 5.16 19.45
N SER A 97 -3.60 6.20 18.86
CA SER A 97 -4.32 7.30 18.21
C SER A 97 -5.09 6.82 16.97
N PRO A 98 -6.41 7.05 16.93
CA PRO A 98 -7.21 6.78 15.73
C PRO A 98 -6.70 7.51 14.49
N LEU A 99 -6.08 8.68 14.65
CA LEU A 99 -5.49 9.43 13.54
C LEU A 99 -4.35 8.65 12.85
N GLY A 100 -3.60 7.84 13.60
CA GLY A 100 -2.59 6.95 13.01
C GLY A 100 -3.21 5.88 12.11
N ILE A 101 -4.36 5.32 12.52
CA ILE A 101 -5.11 4.34 11.72
C ILE A 101 -5.62 4.99 10.42
N TYR A 102 -6.19 6.20 10.50
CA TYR A 102 -6.62 6.96 9.32
C TYR A 102 -5.46 7.32 8.39
N ARG A 103 -4.29 7.65 8.95
CA ARG A 103 -3.10 7.92 8.15
C ARG A 103 -2.63 6.68 7.40
N ALA A 104 -2.53 5.54 8.07
CA ALA A 104 -2.16 4.27 7.42
C ALA A 104 -3.17 3.88 6.33
N ALA A 105 -4.46 4.06 6.58
CA ALA A 105 -5.51 3.87 5.58
C ALA A 105 -5.31 4.76 4.34
N ALA A 106 -5.06 6.06 4.54
CA ALA A 106 -4.85 6.98 3.43
C ALA A 106 -3.57 6.66 2.65
N LEU A 107 -2.50 6.19 3.33
CA LEU A 107 -1.29 5.71 2.67
C LEU A 107 -1.56 4.49 1.78
N LEU A 108 -2.43 3.56 2.20
CA LEU A 108 -2.83 2.43 1.33
C LEU A 108 -3.60 2.89 0.10
N GLU A 109 -4.60 3.76 0.30
CA GLU A 109 -5.45 4.24 -0.80
C GLU A 109 -4.68 5.12 -1.79
N THR A 110 -3.61 5.77 -1.35
CA THR A 110 -2.69 6.55 -2.21
C THR A 110 -1.55 5.73 -2.80
N GLY A 111 -1.49 4.42 -2.53
CA GLY A 111 -0.52 3.50 -3.15
C GLY A 111 0.86 3.46 -2.46
N GLU A 112 0.94 3.79 -1.18
CA GLU A 112 2.15 3.77 -0.35
C GLU A 112 2.11 2.67 0.75
N PRO A 113 2.01 1.36 0.38
CA PRO A 113 1.80 0.28 1.35
C PRO A 113 2.97 0.08 2.34
N ASP A 114 4.21 0.35 1.93
CA ASP A 114 5.38 0.28 2.82
C ASP A 114 5.26 1.26 3.99
N ARG A 115 4.89 2.51 3.68
CA ARG A 115 4.70 3.56 4.70
C ARG A 115 3.46 3.30 5.54
N ALA A 116 2.40 2.75 4.95
CA ALA A 116 1.23 2.32 5.70
C ALA A 116 1.60 1.26 6.75
N ALA A 117 2.37 0.24 6.34
CA ALA A 117 2.87 -0.81 7.23
C ALA A 117 3.76 -0.26 8.35
N GLU A 118 4.64 0.70 8.04
CA GLU A 118 5.47 1.38 9.05
C GLU A 118 4.60 2.09 10.10
N VAL A 119 3.69 2.96 9.66
CA VAL A 119 2.82 3.72 10.56
C VAL A 119 1.97 2.79 11.42
N ILE A 120 1.30 1.82 10.81
CA ILE A 120 0.33 0.95 11.50
C ILE A 120 1.01 -0.03 12.47
N THR A 121 2.25 -0.44 12.20
CA THR A 121 3.00 -1.37 13.07
C THR A 121 3.58 -0.66 14.30
N LEU A 122 3.84 0.64 14.21
CA LEU A 122 4.27 1.45 15.36
C LEU A 122 3.14 1.74 16.35
N LEU A 123 1.88 1.57 15.92
CA LEU A 123 0.72 1.73 16.79
C LEU A 123 0.53 0.51 17.70
N ARG A 124 0.12 0.74 18.94
CA ARG A 124 -0.28 -0.27 19.93
C ARG A 124 -1.74 -0.68 19.73
N ILE A 125 -2.06 -1.12 18.52
CA ILE A 125 -3.43 -1.42 18.06
C ILE A 125 -4.10 -2.45 18.98
N GLU A 126 -3.34 -3.42 19.44
CA GLU A 126 -3.81 -4.50 20.32
C GLU A 126 -4.34 -3.95 21.66
N SER A 127 -3.83 -2.80 22.10
CA SER A 127 -4.27 -2.11 23.33
C SER A 127 -5.43 -1.13 23.10
N ALA A 128 -5.85 -0.90 21.85
CA ALA A 128 -6.91 0.03 21.52
C ALA A 128 -8.31 -0.51 21.88
N PRO A 129 -9.33 0.36 22.03
CA PRO A 129 -10.73 -0.04 22.13
C PRO A 129 -11.15 -0.92 20.94
N ALA A 130 -12.06 -1.87 21.15
CA ALA A 130 -12.41 -2.90 20.16
C ALA A 130 -12.71 -2.36 18.74
N PRO A 131 -13.51 -1.28 18.55
CA PRO A 131 -13.75 -0.73 17.21
C PRO A 131 -12.49 -0.26 16.49
N TRP A 132 -11.50 0.28 17.22
CA TRP A 132 -10.23 0.76 16.65
C TRP A 132 -9.23 -0.37 16.49
N ARG A 133 -9.22 -1.33 17.42
CA ARG A 133 -8.38 -2.53 17.33
C ARG A 133 -8.68 -3.32 16.06
N GLN A 134 -9.93 -3.70 15.86
CA GLN A 134 -10.34 -4.51 14.70
C GLN A 134 -9.96 -3.84 13.38
N ARG A 135 -10.19 -2.52 13.29
CA ARG A 135 -9.84 -1.71 12.11
C ARG A 135 -8.35 -1.58 11.90
N GLY A 136 -7.60 -1.32 12.96
CA GLY A 136 -6.14 -1.23 12.88
C GLY A 136 -5.52 -2.55 12.40
N ILE A 137 -5.98 -3.69 12.93
CA ILE A 137 -5.52 -5.02 12.51
C ILE A 137 -5.89 -5.26 11.04
N TRP A 138 -7.12 -4.91 10.63
CA TRP A 138 -7.54 -5.01 9.23
C TRP A 138 -6.67 -4.15 8.28
N ILE A 139 -6.40 -2.89 8.62
CA ILE A 139 -5.51 -2.01 7.82
C ILE A 139 -4.10 -2.59 7.72
N ARG A 140 -3.57 -3.13 8.83
CA ARG A 140 -2.26 -3.79 8.84
C ARG A 140 -2.24 -5.04 7.94
N ALA A 141 -3.30 -5.85 7.99
CA ALA A 141 -3.46 -7.00 7.10
C ALA A 141 -3.43 -6.59 5.63
N LEU A 142 -4.16 -5.54 5.25
CA LEU A 142 -4.17 -5.04 3.87
C LEU A 142 -2.80 -4.54 3.43
N ALA A 143 -2.08 -3.81 4.30
CA ALA A 143 -0.70 -3.42 4.02
C ALA A 143 0.20 -4.63 3.77
N PHE A 144 0.09 -5.69 4.59
CA PHE A 144 0.84 -6.92 4.37
C PHE A 144 0.45 -7.66 3.09
N VAL A 145 -0.82 -7.61 2.67
CA VAL A 145 -1.25 -8.16 1.37
C VAL A 145 -0.58 -7.43 0.23
N ASP A 146 -0.64 -6.09 0.22
CA ASP A 146 -0.05 -5.27 -0.84
C ASP A 146 1.49 -5.41 -0.90
N LEU A 147 2.14 -5.70 0.24
CA LEU A 147 3.57 -6.00 0.33
C LEU A 147 3.94 -7.46 0.03
N GLY A 148 2.96 -8.34 -0.25
CA GLY A 148 3.19 -9.77 -0.49
C GLY A 148 3.60 -10.56 0.77
N GLN A 149 3.47 -9.98 1.96
CA GLN A 149 3.75 -10.64 3.25
C GLN A 149 2.57 -11.50 3.71
N ILE A 150 2.24 -12.50 2.91
CA ILE A 150 0.99 -13.27 3.01
C ILE A 150 0.79 -13.96 4.37
N ASP A 151 1.85 -14.47 4.99
CA ASP A 151 1.73 -15.13 6.30
C ASP A 151 1.36 -14.16 7.42
N SER A 152 1.90 -12.93 7.39
CA SER A 152 1.54 -11.88 8.33
C SER A 152 0.12 -11.39 8.10
N ALA A 153 -0.27 -11.18 6.83
CA ALA A 153 -1.65 -10.84 6.48
C ALA A 153 -2.65 -11.88 6.99
N ARG A 154 -2.38 -13.17 6.80
CA ARG A 154 -3.27 -14.26 7.26
C ARG A 154 -3.45 -14.27 8.78
N ARG A 155 -2.39 -14.02 9.54
CA ARG A 155 -2.49 -13.94 11.01
C ARG A 155 -3.40 -12.78 11.44
N ASP A 156 -3.22 -11.61 10.84
CA ASP A 156 -4.04 -10.44 11.17
C ASP A 156 -5.50 -10.63 10.71
N LEU A 157 -5.75 -11.23 9.54
CA LEU A 157 -7.10 -11.54 9.08
C LEU A 157 -7.82 -12.54 10.00
N ALA A 158 -7.14 -13.58 10.46
CA ALA A 158 -7.70 -14.54 11.41
C ALA A 158 -8.09 -13.86 12.74
N ALA A 159 -7.31 -12.88 13.19
CA ALA A 159 -7.64 -12.10 14.38
C ALA A 159 -8.89 -11.23 14.18
N VAL A 160 -9.04 -10.58 13.02
CA VAL A 160 -10.23 -9.79 12.67
C VAL A 160 -11.48 -10.66 12.52
N GLU A 161 -11.33 -11.85 11.92
CA GLU A 161 -12.38 -12.85 11.77
C GLU A 161 -12.88 -13.35 13.14
N ALA A 162 -11.97 -13.65 14.06
CA ALA A 162 -12.31 -14.14 15.40
C ALA A 162 -13.11 -13.11 16.23
N GLU A 163 -12.93 -11.81 15.98
CA GLU A 163 -13.73 -10.75 16.63
C GLU A 163 -15.15 -10.63 16.03
N GLY A 164 -15.39 -11.17 14.83
CA GLY A 164 -16.70 -11.25 14.18
C GLY A 164 -17.23 -9.92 13.61
N GLY A 165 -18.51 -9.89 13.26
CA GLY A 165 -19.16 -8.75 12.62
C GLY A 165 -18.78 -8.54 11.16
N ALA A 166 -19.19 -7.40 10.58
CA ALA A 166 -19.02 -7.12 9.15
C ALA A 166 -17.55 -7.10 8.69
N LEU A 167 -16.61 -6.67 9.55
CA LEU A 167 -15.19 -6.75 9.25
C LEU A 167 -14.66 -8.19 9.31
N GLY A 168 -15.16 -9.02 10.24
CA GLY A 168 -14.82 -10.43 10.31
C GLY A 168 -15.24 -11.20 9.05
N GLU A 169 -16.46 -10.94 8.54
CA GLU A 169 -16.93 -11.53 7.28
C GLU A 169 -16.05 -11.15 6.08
N ARG A 170 -15.63 -9.88 6.01
CA ARG A 170 -14.68 -9.39 4.99
C ARG A 170 -13.30 -10.05 5.15
N ALA A 171 -12.83 -10.27 6.38
CA ALA A 171 -11.58 -10.95 6.66
C ALA A 171 -11.59 -12.42 6.24
N ALA A 172 -12.69 -13.12 6.47
CA ALA A 172 -12.88 -14.48 5.97
C ALA A 172 -12.85 -14.52 4.43
N ALA A 173 -13.57 -13.60 3.77
CA ALA A 173 -13.61 -13.51 2.31
C ALA A 173 -12.24 -13.23 1.70
N LEU A 174 -11.50 -12.26 2.24
CA LEU A 174 -10.15 -11.93 1.78
C LEU A 174 -9.17 -13.09 2.04
N SER A 175 -9.28 -13.77 3.17
CA SER A 175 -8.48 -14.96 3.47
C SER A 175 -8.66 -16.06 2.43
N LEU A 176 -9.90 -16.31 1.99
CA LEU A 176 -10.20 -17.26 0.92
C LEU A 176 -9.61 -16.83 -0.43
N GLN A 177 -9.68 -15.54 -0.77
CA GLN A 177 -9.09 -15.00 -2.00
C GLN A 177 -7.56 -15.17 -2.02
N ILE A 178 -6.90 -14.90 -0.90
CA ILE A 178 -5.44 -15.09 -0.77
C ILE A 178 -5.07 -16.58 -0.88
N GLN A 179 -5.91 -17.49 -0.40
CA GLN A 179 -5.68 -18.94 -0.52
C GLN A 179 -5.84 -19.44 -1.95
N SER A 180 -6.84 -18.94 -2.68
CA SER A 180 -7.09 -19.32 -4.08
C SER A 180 -6.07 -18.71 -5.05
N SER A 181 -5.42 -17.62 -4.66
CA SER A 181 -4.37 -16.94 -5.44
C SER A 181 -3.00 -17.63 -5.40
N LYS A 182 -2.90 -18.85 -4.86
CA LYS A 182 -1.65 -19.64 -4.88
C LYS A 182 -1.16 -19.74 -6.34
N PRO A 183 0.12 -19.41 -6.64
CA PRO A 183 0.63 -19.60 -7.99
C PRO A 183 0.49 -21.07 -8.34
N ALA A 184 -0.06 -21.36 -9.53
CA ALA A 184 0.01 -22.68 -10.11
C ALA A 184 1.48 -23.10 -10.05
N THR A 185 1.81 -24.08 -9.22
CA THR A 185 3.10 -24.74 -9.24
C THR A 185 3.26 -25.25 -10.66
N SER A 186 4.07 -24.59 -11.51
CA SER A 186 4.41 -25.09 -12.84
C SER A 186 4.96 -26.50 -12.67
N PRO A 187 4.25 -27.56 -13.11
CA PRO A 187 4.81 -28.89 -13.12
C PRO A 187 5.54 -29.04 -14.46
N ASN A 188 6.62 -28.29 -14.68
CA ASN A 188 7.52 -28.60 -15.79
C ASN A 188 8.89 -27.92 -15.67
N ALA A 189 9.79 -28.54 -14.91
CA ALA A 189 11.22 -28.35 -15.05
C ALA A 189 11.95 -29.60 -14.54
N ALA A 190 11.66 -30.74 -15.17
CA ALA A 190 12.50 -31.93 -15.14
C ALA A 190 12.07 -32.87 -16.29
N GLN A 191 12.46 -32.48 -17.51
CA GLN A 191 12.75 -33.43 -18.60
C GLN A 191 14.22 -33.21 -18.97
#